data_AF-X1CSL5-F1
#
_entry.id   AF-X1CSL5-F1
#
_cell.length_a   1.000
_cell.length_b   1.000
_cell.length_c   1.000
_cell.angle_alpha   90.00
_cell.angle_beta   90.00
_cell.angle_gamma   90.00
#
_symmetry.space_group_name_H-M   'P 1'
#
loop_
_entity.id
_entity.type
_entity.pdbx_description
1 polymer ?
#
loop_
_entity_poly.entity_id
_entity_poly.type
_entity_poly.pdbx_seq_one_letter_code
_entity_poly.pdbx_strand_id
1 'polypeptide(L)'
;LELAKEKEVLTVVGDQVGSPTYTKDLAQEMKKLVSGSSYGIYHITNSGSCNWYEFARGILKLAEIKGVKVKPMTSKELNRPARRPQFSVLKSSGSGPGAGNTMRPWKEALKEYMEERKGL
;
A
#
# COMPACT_ATOMS: atom_id res chain seq x y z
N LEU A 1 -4.11 10.73 -9.38
CA LEU A 1 -4.16 10.45 -10.82
C LEU A 1 -3.90 11.71 -11.64
N GLU A 2 -4.11 12.93 -11.09
CA GLU A 2 -3.81 14.21 -11.77
C GLU A 2 -2.43 14.28 -12.44
N LEU A 3 -1.35 13.91 -11.73
CA LEU A 3 0.00 13.90 -12.34
C LEU A 3 0.10 13.03 -13.61
N ALA A 4 -0.71 11.96 -13.70
CA ALA A 4 -0.74 11.08 -14.88
C ALA A 4 -1.55 11.68 -16.05
N LYS A 5 -2.38 12.71 -15.78
CA LYS A 5 -3.05 13.51 -16.83
C LYS A 5 -2.13 14.59 -17.38
N GLU A 6 -1.23 15.10 -16.54
CA GLU A 6 -0.35 16.23 -16.86
C GLU A 6 1.02 15.81 -17.40
N LYS A 7 1.51 14.62 -17.03
CA LYS A 7 2.87 14.17 -17.33
C LYS A 7 2.88 12.86 -18.10
N GLU A 8 3.67 12.84 -19.17
CA GLU A 8 3.99 11.62 -19.90
C GLU A 8 4.95 10.69 -19.14
N VAL A 9 5.72 11.23 -18.19
CA VAL A 9 6.68 10.48 -17.38
C VAL A 9 6.50 10.79 -15.90
N LEU A 10 6.32 9.74 -15.10
CA LEU A 10 6.32 9.80 -13.65
C LEU A 10 7.58 9.13 -13.10
N THR A 11 8.34 9.85 -12.30
CA THR A 11 9.48 9.29 -11.56
C THR A 11 9.03 8.94 -10.15
N VAL A 12 9.22 7.69 -9.74
CA VAL A 12 8.69 7.15 -8.48
C VAL A 12 9.77 6.35 -7.76
N VAL A 13 9.83 6.49 -6.44
CA VAL A 13 10.83 5.82 -5.60
C VAL A 13 10.76 4.29 -5.75
N GLY A 14 11.90 3.65 -6.05
CA GLY A 14 12.01 2.20 -6.26
C GLY A 14 12.77 1.44 -5.16
N ASP A 15 13.42 2.16 -4.24
CA ASP A 15 14.29 1.59 -3.18
C ASP A 15 13.66 1.63 -1.77
N GLN A 16 12.36 1.95 -1.68
CA GLN A 16 11.57 1.90 -0.44
C GLN A 16 10.44 0.89 -0.59
N VAL A 17 10.48 -0.17 0.20
CA VAL A 17 9.54 -1.30 0.16
C VAL A 17 8.63 -1.27 1.39
N GLY A 18 7.33 -1.43 1.17
CA GLY A 18 6.32 -1.52 2.23
C GLY A 18 5.13 -2.38 1.82
N SER A 19 4.05 -2.31 2.61
CA SER A 19 2.81 -3.05 2.38
C SER A 19 1.63 -2.08 2.27
N PRO A 20 1.21 -1.71 1.04
CA PRO A 20 0.04 -0.85 0.86
C PRO A 20 -1.16 -1.44 1.58
N THR A 21 -1.85 -0.64 2.40
CA THR A 21 -2.95 -1.12 3.25
C THR A 21 -4.21 -0.31 2.99
N TYR A 22 -5.31 -0.99 2.66
CA TYR A 22 -6.59 -0.35 2.47
C TYR A 22 -7.26 -0.06 3.82
N THR A 23 -7.75 1.17 4.00
CA THR A 23 -8.39 1.62 5.25
C THR A 23 -9.61 0.82 5.62
N LYS A 24 -10.39 0.34 4.63
CA LYS A 24 -11.55 -0.54 4.87
C LYS A 24 -11.13 -1.84 5.57
N ASP A 25 -10.06 -2.46 5.10
CA ASP A 25 -9.55 -3.71 5.68
C ASP A 25 -8.98 -3.45 7.09
N LEU A 26 -8.22 -2.37 7.27
CA LEU A 26 -7.69 -1.99 8.59
C LEU A 26 -8.84 -1.75 9.59
N ALA A 27 -9.88 -1.01 9.20
CA ALA A 27 -11.02 -0.75 10.06
C ALA A 27 -11.77 -2.03 10.46
N GLN A 28 -11.89 -3.00 9.54
CA GLN A 28 -12.49 -4.30 9.84
C GLN A 28 -11.69 -5.10 10.87
N GLU A 29 -10.36 -5.14 10.77
CA GLU A 29 -9.54 -5.79 11.81
C GLU A 29 -9.56 -5.04 13.14
N MET A 30 -9.51 -3.70 13.12
CA MET A 30 -9.64 -2.90 14.33
C MET A 30 -10.96 -3.19 15.06
N LYS A 31 -12.07 -3.34 14.33
CA LYS A 31 -13.36 -3.71 14.92
C LYS A 31 -13.29 -5.07 15.64
N LYS A 32 -12.62 -6.07 15.05
CA LYS A 32 -12.43 -7.39 15.68
C LYS A 32 -11.63 -7.29 16.98
N LEU A 33 -10.56 -6.48 16.97
CA LEU A 33 -9.73 -6.27 18.16
C LEU A 33 -10.50 -5.58 19.29
N VAL A 34 -11.24 -4.50 18.96
CA VAL A 34 -12.03 -3.74 19.94
C VAL A 34 -13.18 -4.58 20.53
N SER A 35 -13.75 -5.50 19.74
CA SER A 35 -14.77 -6.44 20.23
C SER A 35 -14.21 -7.63 21.02
N GLY A 36 -12.90 -7.84 21.01
CA GLY A 36 -12.24 -8.91 21.75
C GLY A 36 -11.64 -8.44 23.09
N SER A 37 -11.01 -9.37 23.80
CA SER A 37 -10.30 -9.11 25.06
C SER A 37 -8.77 -9.16 24.92
N SER A 38 -8.27 -9.24 23.68
CA SER A 38 -6.85 -9.33 23.38
C SER A 38 -6.25 -7.93 23.27
N TYR A 39 -5.59 -7.48 24.33
CA TYR A 39 -4.90 -6.19 24.37
C TYR A 39 -3.43 -6.33 23.99
N GLY A 40 -2.88 -5.29 23.37
CA GLY A 40 -1.47 -5.26 23.01
C GLY A 40 -1.18 -4.34 21.84
N ILE A 41 0.04 -4.48 21.31
CA ILE A 41 0.51 -3.78 20.12
C ILE A 41 0.37 -4.74 18.93
N TYR A 42 -0.31 -4.28 17.89
CA TYR A 42 -0.58 -5.05 16.68
C TYR A 42 0.01 -4.36 15.45
N HIS A 43 0.60 -5.14 14.56
CA HIS A 43 0.84 -4.70 13.19
C HIS A 43 -0.27 -5.25 12.30
N ILE A 44 -0.93 -4.36 11.55
CA ILE A 44 -2.03 -4.72 10.66
C ILE A 44 -1.76 -4.06 9.31
N THR A 45 -1.37 -4.87 8.34
CA THR A 45 -1.17 -4.43 6.95
C THR A 45 -1.69 -5.50 6.00
N ASN A 46 -2.17 -5.10 4.82
CA ASN A 46 -2.46 -6.09 3.77
C ASN A 46 -1.22 -6.93 3.45
N SER A 47 -1.42 -8.18 3.04
CA SER A 47 -0.33 -9.11 2.79
C SER A 47 0.43 -8.81 1.50
N GLY A 48 1.67 -9.31 1.45
CA GLY A 48 2.63 -8.99 0.41
C GLY A 48 3.27 -7.61 0.62
N SER A 49 4.19 -7.28 -0.29
CA SER A 49 4.91 -6.02 -0.30
C SER A 49 5.17 -5.56 -1.72
N CYS A 50 5.51 -4.28 -1.85
CA CYS A 50 6.01 -3.69 -3.08
C CYS A 50 6.77 -2.40 -2.76
N ASN A 51 7.56 -1.91 -3.71
CA ASN A 51 8.06 -0.54 -3.65
C ASN A 51 7.05 0.46 -4.22
N TRP A 52 7.28 1.76 -4.00
CA TRP A 52 6.38 2.80 -4.51
C TRP A 52 6.25 2.78 -6.04
N TYR A 53 7.33 2.44 -6.75
CA TYR A 53 7.33 2.28 -8.21
C TYR A 53 6.35 1.21 -8.70
N GLU A 54 6.39 0.02 -8.09
CA GLU A 54 5.48 -1.09 -8.37
C GLU A 54 4.03 -0.74 -8.01
N PHE A 55 3.83 -0.07 -6.87
CA PHE A 55 2.51 0.38 -6.45
C PHE A 55 1.91 1.38 -7.44
N ALA A 56 2.68 2.38 -7.87
CA ALA A 56 2.26 3.36 -8.87
C ALA A 56 1.88 2.69 -10.21
N ARG A 57 2.67 1.72 -10.68
CA ARG A 57 2.32 0.94 -11.88
C ARG A 57 1.03 0.15 -11.70
N GLY A 58 0.81 -0.45 -10.52
CA GLY A 58 -0.43 -1.13 -10.18
C GLY A 58 -1.66 -0.21 -10.26
N ILE A 59 -1.54 1.01 -9.70
CA ILE A 59 -2.59 2.04 -9.75
C ILE A 59 -2.91 2.42 -11.20
N LEU A 60 -1.89 2.76 -12.00
CA LEU A 60 -2.11 3.18 -13.40
C LEU A 60 -2.75 2.06 -14.23
N LYS A 61 -2.34 0.81 -14.01
CA LYS A 61 -2.94 -0.35 -14.67
C LYS A 61 -4.43 -0.47 -14.36
N LEU A 62 -4.83 -0.35 -13.09
CA LEU A 62 -6.24 -0.44 -12.67
C LEU A 62 -7.07 0.78 -13.07
N ALA A 63 -6.42 1.94 -13.17
CA ALA A 63 -7.02 3.18 -13.68
C ALA A 63 -7.16 3.20 -15.21
N GLU A 64 -6.64 2.18 -15.92
CA GLU A 64 -6.66 2.07 -17.39
C GLU A 64 -5.99 3.25 -18.10
N ILE A 65 -5.07 3.94 -17.42
CA ILE A 65 -4.30 5.05 -17.98
C ILE A 65 -3.17 4.51 -18.85
N LYS A 66 -3.19 4.90 -20.12
CA LYS A 66 -2.18 4.53 -21.12
C LYS A 66 -1.26 5.72 -21.43
N GLY A 67 -0.11 5.46 -22.04
CA GLY A 67 0.82 6.50 -22.50
C GLY A 67 1.78 7.05 -21.43
N VAL A 68 1.44 6.92 -20.14
CA VAL A 68 2.30 7.38 -19.04
C VAL A 68 3.39 6.36 -18.72
N LYS A 69 4.67 6.76 -18.84
CA LYS A 69 5.83 5.94 -18.46
C LYS A 69 6.14 6.16 -16.98
N VAL A 70 6.31 5.07 -16.23
CA VAL A 70 6.82 5.15 -14.85
C VAL A 70 8.29 4.78 -14.84
N LYS A 71 9.15 5.63 -14.28
CA LYS A 71 10.58 5.38 -14.09
C LYS A 71 10.91 5.25 -12.60
N PRO A 72 11.73 4.28 -12.19
CA PRO A 72 12.20 4.22 -10.82
C PRO A 72 13.21 5.34 -10.56
N MET A 73 13.24 5.83 -9.33
CA MET A 73 14.34 6.63 -8.75
C MET A 73 14.69 6.12 -7.36
N THR A 74 15.86 6.50 -6.86
CA THR A 74 16.27 6.27 -5.49
C THR A 74 15.69 7.32 -4.55
N SER A 75 15.56 6.94 -3.28
CA SER A 75 15.17 7.84 -2.20
C SER A 75 16.16 9.00 -2.00
N LYS A 76 17.44 8.79 -2.35
CA LYS A 76 18.49 9.82 -2.30
C LYS A 76 18.23 10.95 -3.30
N GLU A 77 17.81 10.62 -4.51
CA GLU A 77 17.47 11.60 -5.56
C GLU A 77 16.28 12.48 -5.17
N LEU A 78 15.40 12.00 -4.29
CA LEU A 78 14.22 12.73 -3.83
C LEU A 78 14.56 13.86 -2.84
N ASN A 79 15.77 13.87 -2.26
CA ASN A 79 16.31 14.89 -1.35
C ASN A 79 15.33 15.44 -0.30
N ARG A 80 14.57 14.55 0.37
CA ARG A 80 13.59 14.96 1.39
C ARG A 80 14.24 15.14 2.76
N PRO A 81 13.83 16.13 3.56
CA PRO A 81 14.37 16.34 4.92
C PRO A 81 14.18 15.15 5.85
N ALA A 82 13.02 14.48 5.77
CA ALA A 82 12.70 13.34 6.61
C ALA A 82 13.27 12.05 6.00
N ARG A 83 14.11 11.36 6.77
CA ARG A 83 14.57 10.01 6.42
C ARG A 83 13.38 9.05 6.37
N ARG A 84 13.43 8.10 5.44
CA ARG A 84 12.44 7.04 5.28
C ARG A 84 13.16 5.69 5.29
N PRO A 85 12.61 4.67 5.95
CA PRO A 85 13.18 3.34 5.90
C PRO A 85 13.15 2.79 4.48
N GLN A 86 14.22 2.10 4.06
CA GLN A 86 14.24 1.35 2.80
C GLN A 86 13.29 0.14 2.85
N PHE A 87 13.04 -0.39 4.05
CA PHE A 87 12.17 -1.55 4.26
C PHE A 87 11.26 -1.30 5.46
N SER A 88 9.95 -1.20 5.20
CA SER A 88 8.91 -0.97 6.21
C SER A 88 7.79 -2.01 6.13
N VAL A 89 8.09 -3.21 5.64
CA VAL A 89 7.16 -4.33 5.65
C VAL A 89 7.00 -4.81 7.09
N LEU A 90 5.75 -4.87 7.55
CA LEU A 90 5.44 -5.33 8.89
C LEU A 90 4.98 -6.78 8.84
N LYS A 91 5.47 -7.60 9.78
CA LYS A 91 4.86 -8.91 10.02
C LYS A 91 3.52 -8.67 10.71
N SER A 92 2.45 -8.77 9.93
CA SER A 92 1.09 -8.63 10.45
C SER A 92 0.79 -9.73 11.45
N SER A 93 0.29 -9.34 12.61
CA SER A 93 -0.22 -10.21 13.67
C SER A 93 -1.74 -10.26 13.50
N GLY A 94 -2.29 -11.38 13.05
CA GLY A 94 -3.74 -11.56 13.03
C GLY A 94 -4.35 -11.37 14.43
N SER A 95 -5.68 -11.32 14.51
CA SER A 95 -6.43 -11.04 15.75
C SER A 95 -6.34 -12.11 16.86
N GLY A 96 -5.34 -13.01 16.83
CA GLY A 96 -5.09 -14.00 17.87
C GLY A 96 -3.60 -14.32 18.07
N PRO A 97 -3.17 -14.81 19.26
CA PRO A 97 -1.81 -15.29 19.50
C PRO A 97 -1.46 -16.42 18.51
N GLY A 98 -0.37 -16.26 17.75
CA GLY A 98 0.05 -17.25 16.75
C GLY A 98 -0.69 -17.20 15.41
N ALA A 99 -1.68 -16.31 15.24
CA ALA A 99 -2.30 -16.09 13.94
C ALA A 99 -1.33 -15.38 12.99
N GLY A 100 -1.05 -16.01 11.84
CA GLY A 100 -0.30 -15.38 10.75
C GLY A 100 -1.06 -14.18 10.13
N ASN A 101 -0.49 -13.59 9.09
CA ASN A 101 -1.16 -12.48 8.39
C ASN A 101 -2.46 -12.97 7.72
N THR A 102 -3.61 -12.63 8.29
CA THR A 102 -4.94 -12.96 7.75
C THR A 102 -5.45 -11.92 6.76
N MET A 103 -4.73 -10.81 6.58
CA MET A 103 -5.13 -9.76 5.66
C MET A 103 -4.91 -10.20 4.22
N ARG A 104 -5.89 -9.91 3.37
CA ARG A 104 -5.81 -10.20 1.94
C ARG A 104 -4.62 -9.50 1.26
N PRO A 105 -4.16 -9.99 0.09
CA PRO A 105 -3.08 -9.38 -0.67
C PRO A 105 -3.36 -7.90 -1.03
N TRP A 106 -2.34 -7.06 -0.95
CA TRP A 106 -2.47 -5.62 -1.25
C TRP A 106 -3.02 -5.34 -2.66
N LYS A 107 -2.75 -6.23 -3.63
CA LYS A 107 -3.25 -6.08 -5.01
C LYS A 107 -4.77 -6.23 -5.09
N GLU A 108 -5.34 -7.12 -4.29
CA GLU A 108 -6.79 -7.31 -4.21
C GLU A 108 -7.44 -6.11 -3.51
N ALA A 109 -6.85 -5.65 -2.40
CA ALA A 109 -7.29 -4.47 -1.69
C ALA A 109 -7.23 -3.19 -2.56
N LEU A 110 -6.16 -3.03 -3.34
CA LEU A 110 -6.03 -1.92 -4.30
C LEU A 110 -7.09 -2.02 -5.40
N LYS A 111 -7.38 -3.22 -5.91
CA LYS A 111 -8.40 -3.42 -6.94
C LYS A 111 -9.77 -2.97 -6.44
N GLU A 112 -10.19 -3.44 -5.26
CA GLU A 112 -11.48 -3.02 -4.66
C GLU A 112 -11.51 -1.51 -4.42
N TYR A 113 -10.46 -0.92 -3.86
CA TYR A 113 -10.39 0.53 -3.66
C TYR A 113 -10.59 1.30 -4.98
N MET A 114 -9.97 0.84 -6.07
CA MET A 114 -10.09 1.50 -7.37
C MET A 114 -11.49 1.33 -7.99
N GLU A 115 -12.16 0.21 -7.76
CA GLU A 115 -13.55 -0.04 -8.17
C GLU A 115 -14.52 0.87 -7.40
N GLU A 116 -14.40 0.92 -6.07
CA GLU A 116 -15.22 1.79 -5.21
C GLU A 116 -15.01 3.27 -5.53
N ARG A 117 -13.77 3.66 -5.82
CA ARG A 117 -13.45 5.04 -6.22
C ARG A 117 -14.05 5.45 -7.56
N LYS A 118 -14.22 4.53 -8.52
CA LYS A 118 -14.87 4.81 -9.81
C LYS A 118 -16.39 5.01 -9.65
N GLY A 119 -16.99 4.46 -8.60
CA GLY A 119 -18.41 4.59 -8.27
C GLY A 119 -18.78 5.82 -7.43
N LEU A 120 -17.80 6.67 -7.10
CA LEU A 120 -17.96 8.01 -6.53
C LEU A 120 -17.91 9.06 -7.65
#